data_AF-A0AAE0MH80-F1
#
_entry.id   AF-A0AAE0MH80-F1
#
_cell.length_a   1.000
_cell.length_b   1.000
_cell.length_c   1.000
_cell.angle_alpha   90.00
_cell.angle_beta   90.00
_cell.angle_gamma   90.00
#
_symmetry.space_group_name_H-M   'P 1'
#
loop_
_entity.id
_entity.type
_entity.pdbx_description
1 polymer ?
#
loop_
_entity_poly.entity_id
_entity_poly.type
_entity_poly.pdbx_seq_one_letter_code
_entity_poly.pdbx_strand_id
1 'polypeptide(L)'
;MPTTASMSLSCVPGSTVTAFPYCDYWQNTVDVCGPVTPKEKKKECLCKQPVIDALYGCESEYRLCFLDHDMDSGQEEAISLWHSVCDTFVTVPITTLPVSSLTTTRDLSKCLEGVKDACSSAMIIGKQCATLTDNSAKFSSCMCDPQNIRNDYTCEYLVDVSCNDKTADTSTMVLYSMCPNFDSVIASVTLQPST
;
A
#
# COMPACT_ATOMS: atom_id res chain seq x y z
N MET A 1 15.89 0.90 18.10
CA MET A 1 14.73 1.80 17.95
C MET A 1 13.81 1.16 16.94
N PRO A 2 12.60 0.71 17.31
CA PRO A 2 11.65 0.29 16.29
C PRO A 2 11.12 1.57 15.66
N THR A 3 11.44 1.78 14.39
CA THR A 3 10.83 2.80 13.57
C THR A 3 9.36 2.41 13.42
N THR A 4 8.47 3.08 14.13
CA THR A 4 7.05 3.09 13.81
C THR A 4 6.92 3.74 12.44
N ALA A 5 7.02 2.91 11.39
CA ALA A 5 6.44 3.26 10.11
C ALA A 5 4.93 3.27 10.34
N SER A 6 4.42 4.39 10.85
CA SER A 6 3.04 4.79 10.54
C SER A 6 3.06 5.04 9.05
N MET A 7 2.87 3.97 8.26
CA MET A 7 2.34 4.13 6.92
C MET A 7 1.02 4.83 7.15
N SER A 8 1.01 6.15 6.96
CA SER A 8 -0.20 6.90 6.67
C SER A 8 -0.78 6.24 5.42
N LEU A 9 -1.56 5.19 5.63
CA LEU A 9 -2.32 4.50 4.63
C LEU A 9 -3.47 5.42 4.24
N SER A 10 -3.14 6.38 3.39
CA SER A 10 -4.15 7.21 2.73
C SER A 10 -4.91 6.33 1.76
N CYS A 11 -6.23 6.24 1.97
CA CYS A 11 -7.13 5.49 1.11
C CYS A 11 -7.13 6.00 -0.33
N VAL A 12 -7.54 5.13 -1.26
CA VAL A 12 -7.63 5.52 -2.66
C VAL A 12 -8.73 6.56 -2.85
N PRO A 13 -8.61 7.46 -3.84
CA PRO A 13 -9.68 8.38 -4.20
C PRO A 13 -11.00 7.62 -4.46
N GLY A 14 -12.11 8.16 -3.95
CA GLY A 14 -13.42 7.51 -4.02
C GLY A 14 -13.74 6.61 -2.83
N SER A 15 -12.77 6.32 -1.96
CA SER A 15 -13.06 5.67 -0.67
C SER A 15 -13.88 6.55 0.26
N THR A 16 -14.78 5.94 1.02
CA THR A 16 -15.52 6.59 2.12
C THR A 16 -14.79 6.48 3.46
N VAL A 17 -13.69 5.73 3.52
CA VAL A 17 -12.92 5.49 4.75
C VAL A 17 -11.93 6.63 4.97
N THR A 18 -11.92 7.16 6.18
CA THR A 18 -11.00 8.25 6.60
C THR A 18 -10.24 7.93 7.88
N ALA A 19 -10.57 6.81 8.52
CA ALA A 19 -9.94 6.32 9.73
C ALA A 19 -10.11 4.80 9.79
N PHE A 20 -9.25 4.13 10.56
CA PHE A 20 -9.24 2.67 10.70
C PHE A 20 -9.40 2.23 12.16
N PRO A 21 -10.47 2.63 12.86
CA PRO A 21 -10.64 2.31 14.27
C PRO A 21 -10.57 0.81 14.59
N TYR A 22 -11.02 -0.07 13.68
CA TYR A 22 -10.93 -1.51 13.89
C TYR A 22 -9.51 -2.04 13.68
N CYS A 23 -8.81 -1.61 12.61
CA CYS A 23 -7.41 -1.99 12.43
C CYS A 23 -6.50 -1.44 13.53
N ASP A 24 -6.72 -0.20 13.96
CA ASP A 24 -5.98 0.41 15.07
C ASP A 24 -6.21 -0.35 16.38
N TYR A 25 -7.46 -0.77 16.65
CA TYR A 25 -7.78 -1.60 17.79
C TYR A 25 -7.10 -2.97 17.72
N TRP A 26 -7.13 -3.62 16.55
CA TRP A 26 -6.50 -4.91 16.34
C TRP A 26 -4.98 -4.82 16.55
N GLN A 27 -4.33 -3.84 15.93
CA GLN A 27 -2.89 -3.62 16.07
C GLN A 27 -2.50 -3.38 17.54
N ASN A 28 -3.22 -2.49 18.23
CA ASN A 28 -2.99 -2.25 19.65
C ASN A 28 -3.23 -3.52 20.50
N THR A 29 -4.21 -4.34 20.14
CA THR A 29 -4.47 -5.63 20.82
C THR A 29 -3.30 -6.59 20.62
N VAL A 30 -2.74 -6.69 19.42
CA VAL A 30 -1.55 -7.51 19.15
C VAL A 30 -0.35 -7.00 19.95
N ASP A 31 -0.13 -5.70 20.01
CA ASP A 31 0.99 -5.10 20.75
C ASP A 31 0.87 -5.33 22.27
N VAL A 32 -0.35 -5.26 22.81
CA VAL A 32 -0.62 -5.46 24.25
C VAL A 32 -0.67 -6.95 24.63
N CYS A 33 -1.38 -7.78 23.87
CA CYS A 33 -1.59 -9.20 24.19
C CYS A 33 -0.48 -10.12 23.67
N GLY A 34 0.22 -9.73 22.60
CA GLY A 34 1.33 -10.46 22.00
C GLY A 34 2.45 -10.85 22.97
N PRO A 35 2.94 -9.95 23.85
CA PRO A 35 3.98 -10.29 24.83
C PRO A 35 3.45 -11.03 26.07
N VAL A 36 2.12 -11.14 26.26
CA VAL A 36 1.55 -11.76 27.47
C VAL A 36 1.96 -13.21 27.59
N THR A 37 2.44 -13.58 28.78
CA THR A 37 2.73 -14.96 29.18
C THR A 37 2.16 -15.22 30.58
N PRO A 38 1.76 -16.45 30.93
CA PRO A 38 1.78 -17.69 30.12
C PRO A 38 0.67 -17.74 29.04
N LYS A 39 0.66 -18.78 28.20
CA LYS A 39 -0.29 -18.94 27.07
C LYS A 39 -1.76 -18.75 27.46
N GLU A 40 -2.18 -19.22 28.63
CA GLU A 40 -3.56 -19.07 29.08
C GLU A 40 -3.94 -17.60 29.32
N LYS A 41 -3.03 -16.79 29.88
CA LYS A 41 -3.25 -15.33 30.02
C LYS A 41 -3.28 -14.61 28.66
N LYS A 42 -2.52 -15.11 27.69
CA LYS A 42 -2.60 -14.61 26.31
C LYS A 42 -3.96 -14.91 25.68
N LYS A 43 -4.49 -16.14 25.85
CA LYS A 43 -5.85 -16.50 25.39
C LYS A 43 -6.91 -15.65 26.07
N GLU A 44 -6.84 -15.46 27.39
CA GLU A 44 -7.74 -14.55 28.12
C GLU A 44 -7.71 -13.11 27.57
N CYS A 45 -6.58 -12.67 27.02
CA CYS A 45 -6.42 -11.35 26.42
C CYS A 45 -7.06 -11.26 25.02
N LEU A 46 -6.78 -12.26 24.16
CA LEU A 46 -7.16 -12.27 22.74
C LEU A 46 -8.57 -12.81 22.46
N CYS A 47 -9.05 -13.78 23.25
CA CYS A 47 -10.31 -14.48 23.00
C CYS A 47 -11.51 -13.71 23.56
N LYS A 48 -11.80 -12.56 22.95
CA LYS A 48 -12.91 -11.68 23.32
C LYS A 48 -13.66 -11.20 22.08
N GLN A 49 -14.96 -10.94 22.23
CA GLN A 49 -15.82 -10.41 21.16
C GLN A 49 -15.23 -9.15 20.47
N PRO A 50 -14.69 -8.15 21.19
CA PRO A 50 -14.12 -6.97 20.53
C PRO A 50 -12.91 -7.27 19.63
N VAL A 51 -12.19 -8.36 19.89
CA VAL A 51 -11.02 -8.74 19.08
C VAL A 51 -11.45 -9.34 17.75
N ILE A 52 -12.42 -10.26 17.77
CA ILE A 52 -12.95 -10.83 16.53
C ILE A 52 -13.76 -9.79 15.73
N ASP A 53 -14.48 -8.89 16.41
CA ASP A 53 -15.12 -7.73 15.77
C ASP A 53 -14.09 -6.84 15.08
N ALA A 54 -12.97 -6.55 15.73
CA ALA A 54 -11.89 -5.78 15.14
C ALA A 54 -11.23 -6.49 13.95
N LEU A 55 -11.16 -7.82 13.96
CA LEU A 55 -10.64 -8.56 12.82
C LEU A 55 -11.56 -8.40 11.59
N TYR A 56 -12.86 -8.66 11.71
CA TYR A 56 -13.80 -8.48 10.60
C TYR A 56 -13.99 -7.00 10.20
N GLY A 57 -13.94 -6.10 11.18
CA GLY A 57 -14.02 -4.65 10.97
C GLY A 57 -12.81 -4.13 10.21
N CYS A 58 -11.60 -4.57 10.56
CA CYS A 58 -10.38 -4.18 9.86
C CYS A 58 -10.36 -4.68 8.41
N GLU A 59 -10.86 -5.89 8.15
CA GLU A 59 -11.05 -6.39 6.78
C GLU A 59 -11.94 -5.45 5.96
N SER A 60 -13.07 -5.04 6.55
CA SER A 60 -14.00 -4.10 5.93
C SER A 60 -13.36 -2.74 5.67
N GLU A 61 -12.59 -2.22 6.62
CA GLU A 61 -11.87 -0.96 6.48
C GLU A 61 -10.86 -1.03 5.34
N TYR A 62 -10.06 -2.09 5.23
CA TYR A 62 -9.14 -2.26 4.11
C TYR A 62 -9.85 -2.36 2.76
N ARG A 63 -10.87 -3.22 2.66
CA ARG A 63 -11.65 -3.34 1.41
C ARG A 63 -12.18 -1.99 0.97
N LEU A 64 -12.86 -1.25 1.86
CA LEU A 64 -13.45 0.04 1.52
C LEU A 64 -12.39 1.14 1.30
N CYS A 65 -11.23 1.03 1.95
CA CYS A 65 -10.14 1.99 1.81
C CYS A 65 -9.40 1.86 0.47
N PHE A 66 -9.14 0.64 0.03
CA PHE A 66 -8.39 0.37 -1.20
C PHE A 66 -9.28 0.06 -2.40
N LEU A 67 -10.56 -0.19 -2.14
CA LEU A 67 -11.52 -0.69 -3.11
C LEU A 67 -11.04 -1.99 -3.76
N ASP A 68 -10.37 -2.85 -3.02
CA ASP A 68 -9.87 -4.15 -3.49
C ASP A 68 -9.99 -5.25 -2.43
N HIS A 69 -9.44 -6.43 -2.74
CA HIS A 69 -9.44 -7.61 -1.88
C HIS A 69 -8.01 -8.04 -1.50
N ASP A 70 -6.99 -7.20 -1.75
CA ASP A 70 -5.59 -7.62 -1.68
C ASP A 70 -5.16 -7.96 -0.25
N MET A 71 -5.79 -7.30 0.75
CA MET A 71 -5.51 -7.52 2.17
C MET A 71 -6.39 -8.62 2.80
N ASP A 72 -7.38 -9.16 2.08
CA ASP A 72 -8.34 -10.12 2.63
C ASP A 72 -7.65 -11.38 3.12
N SER A 73 -6.72 -11.93 2.33
CA SER A 73 -6.05 -13.20 2.67
C SER A 73 -5.34 -13.19 4.03
N GLY A 74 -4.62 -12.11 4.36
CA GLY A 74 -3.94 -11.97 5.65
C GLY A 74 -4.94 -11.81 6.80
N GLN A 75 -6.07 -11.15 6.54
CA GLN A 75 -7.10 -10.91 7.55
C GLN A 75 -7.93 -12.17 7.82
N GLU A 76 -8.28 -12.92 6.78
CA GLU A 76 -8.94 -14.23 6.86
C GLU A 76 -8.05 -15.25 7.59
N GLU A 77 -6.73 -15.22 7.39
CA GLU A 77 -5.79 -16.05 8.15
C GLU A 77 -5.83 -15.71 9.65
N ALA A 78 -5.83 -14.42 10.00
CA ALA A 78 -5.92 -13.98 11.39
C ALA A 78 -7.26 -14.37 12.04
N ILE A 79 -8.37 -14.26 11.31
CA ILE A 79 -9.71 -14.70 11.73
C ILE A 79 -9.73 -16.22 11.97
N SER A 80 -9.19 -16.99 11.01
CA SER A 80 -9.09 -18.45 11.11
C SER A 80 -8.26 -18.87 12.33
N LEU A 81 -7.12 -18.21 12.55
CA LEU A 81 -6.29 -18.45 13.73
C LEU A 81 -7.03 -18.13 15.02
N TRP A 82 -7.75 -17.01 15.07
CA TRP A 82 -8.56 -16.65 16.23
C TRP A 82 -9.59 -17.74 16.55
N HIS A 83 -10.37 -18.18 15.57
CA HIS A 83 -11.36 -19.25 15.76
C HIS A 83 -10.71 -20.56 16.24
N SER A 84 -9.59 -20.96 15.62
CA SER A 84 -8.87 -22.19 15.99
C SER A 84 -8.43 -22.23 17.46
N VAL A 85 -8.12 -21.05 18.04
CA VAL A 85 -7.65 -20.93 19.42
C VAL A 85 -8.80 -20.64 20.39
N CYS A 86 -9.73 -19.78 19.99
CA CYS A 86 -10.69 -19.16 20.89
C CYS A 86 -12.03 -19.89 20.93
N ASP A 87 -12.47 -20.58 19.87
CA ASP A 87 -13.78 -21.26 19.88
C ASP A 87 -13.87 -22.35 20.96
N THR A 88 -12.73 -22.96 21.31
CA THR A 88 -12.64 -23.94 22.40
C THR A 88 -12.45 -23.32 23.78
N PHE A 89 -12.13 -22.03 23.85
CA PHE A 89 -11.83 -21.30 25.07
C PHE A 89 -13.01 -20.43 25.53
N VAL A 90 -13.73 -19.82 24.61
CA VAL A 90 -14.88 -18.96 24.90
C VAL A 90 -16.10 -19.82 25.17
N THR A 91 -16.80 -19.54 26.27
CA THR A 91 -18.02 -20.27 26.67
C THR A 91 -19.31 -19.57 26.28
N VAL A 92 -19.22 -18.30 25.90
CA VAL A 92 -20.33 -17.51 25.37
C VAL A 92 -20.37 -17.59 23.85
N PRO A 93 -21.56 -17.61 23.23
CA PRO A 93 -21.67 -17.54 21.77
C PRO A 93 -21.00 -16.27 21.23
N ILE A 94 -20.13 -16.46 20.25
CA ILE A 94 -19.48 -15.38 19.51
C ILE A 94 -20.33 -15.04 18.30
N THR A 95 -20.52 -13.74 18.05
CA THR A 95 -21.11 -13.24 16.82
C THR A 95 -20.03 -12.81 15.83
N THR A 96 -20.30 -12.89 14.53
CA THR A 96 -19.40 -12.38 13.49
C THR A 96 -20.01 -11.13 12.88
N LEU A 97 -19.19 -10.09 12.66
CA LEU A 97 -19.62 -8.93 11.90
C LEU A 97 -19.59 -9.27 10.41
N PRO A 98 -20.58 -8.80 9.63
CA PRO A 98 -20.52 -8.94 8.19
C PRO A 98 -19.35 -8.13 7.63
N VAL A 99 -18.55 -8.74 6.77
CA VAL A 99 -17.51 -8.02 6.04
C VAL A 99 -18.14 -7.20 4.93
N SER A 100 -17.68 -5.96 4.78
CA SER A 100 -18.15 -5.07 3.72
C SER A 100 -17.91 -5.67 2.33
N SER A 101 -18.92 -5.59 1.47
CA SER A 101 -18.80 -5.92 0.06
C SER A 101 -18.46 -4.67 -0.75
N LEU A 102 -17.74 -4.86 -1.84
CA LEU A 102 -17.42 -3.79 -2.77
C LEU A 102 -18.45 -3.75 -3.89
N THR A 103 -19.08 -2.59 -4.08
CA THR A 103 -19.93 -2.34 -5.26
C THR A 103 -19.09 -2.01 -6.49
N THR A 104 -17.82 -1.64 -6.28
CA THR A 104 -16.85 -1.34 -7.33
C THR A 104 -15.49 -1.75 -6.81
N THR A 105 -14.79 -2.59 -7.56
CA THR A 105 -13.40 -2.94 -7.30
C THR A 105 -12.49 -2.12 -8.19
N ARG A 106 -11.42 -1.61 -7.61
CA ARG A 106 -10.32 -1.02 -8.34
C ARG A 106 -9.63 -2.12 -9.13
N ASP A 107 -9.56 -1.92 -10.43
CA ASP A 107 -8.86 -2.84 -11.30
C ASP A 107 -7.36 -2.52 -11.25
N LEU A 108 -6.67 -3.05 -10.24
CA LEU A 108 -5.21 -2.92 -10.14
C LEU A 108 -4.48 -3.58 -11.32
N SER A 109 -5.12 -4.49 -12.06
CA SER A 109 -4.55 -5.01 -13.30
C SER A 109 -4.52 -3.96 -14.43
N LYS A 110 -5.35 -2.90 -14.33
CA LYS A 110 -5.25 -1.69 -15.16
C LYS A 110 -4.19 -0.69 -14.69
N CYS A 111 -3.53 -0.92 -13.55
CA CYS A 111 -2.44 -0.08 -13.03
C CYS A 111 -1.15 -0.18 -13.87
N LEU A 112 -1.26 -0.60 -15.14
CA LEU A 112 -0.21 -0.89 -16.11
C LEU A 112 0.77 -1.97 -15.66
N GLU A 113 0.82 -3.05 -16.44
CA GLU A 113 1.88 -4.04 -16.39
C GLU A 113 3.26 -3.34 -16.48
N GLY A 114 4.14 -3.59 -15.50
CA GLY A 114 5.49 -2.99 -15.45
C GLY A 114 5.65 -1.76 -14.56
N VAL A 115 4.60 -1.21 -13.94
CA VAL A 115 4.73 -0.06 -13.00
C VAL A 115 5.65 -0.38 -11.81
N LYS A 116 5.48 -1.56 -11.18
CA LYS A 116 6.31 -1.97 -10.05
C LYS A 116 7.79 -2.06 -10.42
N ASP A 117 8.07 -2.56 -11.63
CA ASP A 117 9.43 -2.71 -12.15
C ASP A 117 10.04 -1.36 -12.53
N ALA A 118 9.23 -0.46 -13.10
CA ALA A 118 9.61 0.91 -13.39
C ALA A 118 9.95 1.68 -12.10
N CYS A 119 9.09 1.63 -11.08
CA CYS A 119 9.35 2.25 -9.77
C CYS A 119 10.62 1.70 -9.11
N SER A 120 10.78 0.37 -9.11
CA SER A 120 11.97 -0.26 -8.54
C SER A 120 13.24 0.17 -9.27
N SER A 121 13.17 0.25 -10.61
CA SER A 121 14.30 0.66 -11.45
C SER A 121 14.62 2.14 -11.28
N ALA A 122 13.64 3.04 -11.22
CA ALA A 122 13.83 4.46 -10.93
C ALA A 122 14.52 4.65 -9.58
N MET A 123 14.08 3.94 -8.53
CA MET A 123 14.71 4.01 -7.21
C MET A 123 16.17 3.52 -7.25
N ILE A 124 16.45 2.42 -7.94
CA ILE A 124 17.82 1.88 -8.06
C ILE A 124 18.73 2.88 -8.80
N ILE A 125 18.28 3.40 -9.94
CA ILE A 125 19.04 4.37 -10.73
C ILE A 125 19.24 5.66 -9.93
N GLY A 126 18.19 6.19 -9.28
CA GLY A 126 18.29 7.37 -8.42
C GLY A 126 19.34 7.20 -7.31
N LYS A 127 19.39 6.04 -6.65
CA LYS A 127 20.43 5.72 -5.65
C LYS A 127 21.83 5.67 -6.26
N GLN A 128 21.97 5.10 -7.45
CA GLN A 128 23.25 5.07 -8.17
C GLN A 128 23.70 6.48 -8.53
N CYS A 129 22.81 7.30 -9.10
CA CYS A 129 23.11 8.68 -9.46
C CYS A 129 23.45 9.53 -8.23
N ALA A 130 22.80 9.31 -7.08
CA ALA A 130 23.09 10.03 -5.84
C ALA A 130 24.54 9.91 -5.37
N THR A 131 25.26 8.85 -5.78
CA THR A 131 26.72 8.70 -5.51
C THR A 131 27.59 9.68 -6.29
N LEU A 132 27.03 10.38 -7.29
CA LEU A 132 27.73 11.30 -8.19
C LEU A 132 27.49 12.77 -7.83
N THR A 133 26.87 13.07 -6.69
CA THR A 133 26.46 14.43 -6.29
C THR A 133 27.63 15.43 -6.18
N ASP A 134 28.85 14.95 -5.91
CA ASP A 134 30.08 15.76 -5.94
C ASP A 134 30.46 16.26 -7.35
N ASN A 135 29.81 15.74 -8.40
CA ASN A 135 29.98 16.16 -9.78
C ASN A 135 28.62 16.39 -10.44
N SER A 136 28.15 17.63 -10.42
CA SER A 136 26.83 18.03 -10.92
C SER A 136 26.57 17.62 -12.37
N ALA A 137 27.58 17.65 -13.24
CA ALA A 137 27.43 17.23 -14.64
C ALA A 137 27.22 15.72 -14.77
N LYS A 138 27.94 14.91 -14.01
CA LYS A 138 27.75 13.44 -13.98
C LYS A 138 26.44 13.06 -13.30
N PHE A 139 26.08 13.74 -12.22
CA PHE A 139 24.80 13.57 -11.54
C PHE A 139 23.63 13.86 -12.48
N SER A 140 23.62 15.04 -13.11
CA SER A 140 22.58 15.44 -14.06
C SER A 140 22.50 14.50 -15.26
N SER A 141 23.64 14.13 -15.85
CA SER A 141 23.67 13.15 -16.95
C SER A 141 23.09 11.79 -16.56
N CYS A 142 23.39 11.31 -15.35
CA CYS A 142 22.84 10.05 -14.83
C CYS A 142 21.34 10.12 -14.58
N MET A 143 20.85 11.18 -13.91
CA MET A 143 19.43 11.36 -13.62
C MET A 143 18.60 11.59 -14.90
N CYS A 144 19.19 12.22 -15.91
CA CYS A 144 18.55 12.52 -17.19
C CYS A 144 18.76 11.44 -18.27
N ASP A 145 19.24 10.27 -17.86
CA ASP A 145 19.25 9.10 -18.72
C ASP A 145 17.81 8.78 -19.18
N PRO A 146 17.57 8.52 -20.48
CA PRO A 146 16.23 8.25 -21.00
C PRO A 146 15.51 7.11 -20.29
N GLN A 147 16.21 6.06 -19.83
CA GLN A 147 15.58 4.96 -19.12
C GLN A 147 15.11 5.41 -17.73
N ASN A 148 15.89 6.24 -17.04
CA ASN A 148 15.49 6.79 -15.75
C ASN A 148 14.26 7.69 -15.89
N ILE A 149 14.25 8.59 -16.88
CA ILE A 149 13.10 9.46 -17.16
C ILE A 149 11.82 8.65 -17.43
N ARG A 150 11.89 7.58 -18.22
CA ARG A 150 10.74 6.70 -18.48
C ARG A 150 10.25 6.00 -17.21
N ASN A 151 11.18 5.46 -16.43
CA ASN A 151 10.86 4.74 -15.20
C ASN A 151 10.21 5.65 -14.16
N ASP A 152 10.74 6.86 -14.01
CA ASP A 152 10.24 7.90 -13.11
C ASP A 152 8.86 8.41 -13.54
N TYR A 153 8.68 8.71 -14.84
CA TYR A 153 7.37 9.07 -15.40
C TYR A 153 6.32 7.98 -15.20
N THR A 154 6.67 6.73 -15.45
CA THR A 154 5.77 5.60 -15.21
C THR A 154 5.43 5.46 -13.73
N CYS A 155 6.41 5.68 -12.84
CA CYS A 155 6.22 5.51 -11.40
C CYS A 155 5.46 6.64 -10.72
N GLU A 156 5.71 7.90 -11.08
CA GLU A 156 5.08 9.06 -10.43
C GLU A 156 3.80 9.48 -11.17
N TYR A 157 3.88 9.65 -12.49
CA TYR A 157 2.78 10.20 -13.28
C TYR A 157 1.74 9.15 -13.67
N LEU A 158 2.17 8.05 -14.32
CA LEU A 158 1.22 7.03 -14.79
C LEU A 158 0.56 6.28 -13.63
N VAL A 159 1.24 6.11 -12.50
CA VAL A 159 0.59 5.59 -11.29
C VAL A 159 -0.55 6.50 -10.83
N ASP A 160 -0.31 7.81 -10.77
CA ASP A 160 -1.34 8.73 -10.33
C ASP A 160 -2.52 8.81 -11.30
N VAL A 161 -2.26 8.84 -12.61
CA VAL A 161 -3.32 8.90 -13.64
C VAL A 161 -4.04 7.58 -13.80
N SER A 162 -3.31 6.48 -13.98
CA SER A 162 -3.88 5.18 -14.38
C SER A 162 -4.28 4.31 -13.20
N CYS A 163 -3.64 4.48 -12.04
CA CYS A 163 -3.97 3.70 -10.86
C CYS A 163 -4.80 4.53 -9.87
N ASN A 164 -4.41 5.76 -9.59
CA ASN A 164 -5.04 6.53 -8.50
C ASN A 164 -6.17 7.44 -8.98
N ASP A 165 -6.51 7.46 -10.27
CA ASP A 165 -7.49 8.36 -10.88
C ASP A 165 -7.27 9.84 -10.48
N LYS A 166 -6.01 10.21 -10.23
CA LYS A 166 -5.62 11.58 -9.91
C LYS A 166 -5.28 12.31 -11.20
N THR A 167 -5.60 13.60 -11.21
CA THR A 167 -4.97 14.50 -12.17
C THR A 167 -3.50 14.63 -11.76
N ALA A 168 -2.60 14.11 -12.59
CA ALA A 168 -1.16 14.32 -12.43
C ALA A 168 -0.70 15.44 -13.36
N ASP A 169 0.35 16.16 -12.96
CA ASP A 169 0.98 17.20 -13.75
C ASP A 169 2.48 16.87 -13.85
N THR A 170 2.97 16.68 -15.08
CA THR A 170 4.39 16.42 -15.30
C THR A 170 5.27 17.58 -14.83
N SER A 171 4.72 18.79 -14.75
CA SER A 171 5.47 19.98 -14.31
C SER A 171 5.93 19.91 -12.85
N THR A 172 5.27 19.08 -12.03
CA THR A 172 5.65 18.87 -10.62
C THR A 172 6.76 17.83 -10.43
N MET A 173 7.12 17.08 -11.48
CA MET A 173 8.16 16.06 -11.41
C MET A 173 9.55 16.71 -11.36
N VAL A 174 10.44 16.17 -10.53
CA VAL A 174 11.81 16.71 -10.40
C VAL A 174 12.56 16.64 -11.73
N LEU A 175 12.43 15.51 -12.45
CA LEU A 175 13.09 15.31 -13.73
C LEU A 175 12.59 16.26 -14.83
N TYR A 176 11.35 16.73 -14.76
CA TYR A 176 10.80 17.70 -15.71
C TYR A 176 11.62 19.00 -15.71
N SER A 177 11.89 19.53 -14.53
CA SER A 177 12.68 20.77 -14.37
C SER A 177 14.19 20.56 -14.56
N MET A 178 14.69 19.36 -14.29
CA MET A 178 16.12 19.06 -14.30
C MET A 178 16.64 18.61 -15.67
N CYS A 179 15.81 17.94 -16.48
CA CYS A 179 16.24 17.23 -17.68
C CYS A 179 15.70 17.87 -18.96
N PRO A 180 16.55 18.54 -19.76
CA PRO A 180 16.11 19.19 -21.00
C PRO A 180 15.50 18.25 -22.05
N ASN A 181 15.79 16.95 -21.95
CA ASN A 181 15.27 15.90 -22.83
C ASN A 181 13.96 15.27 -22.34
N PHE A 182 13.40 15.69 -21.21
CA PHE A 182 12.25 15.05 -20.56
C PHE A 182 11.06 14.87 -21.51
N ASP A 183 10.54 15.95 -22.08
CA ASP A 183 9.38 15.93 -22.98
C ASP A 183 9.58 15.01 -24.18
N SER A 184 10.79 15.03 -24.76
CA SER A 184 11.16 14.18 -25.90
C SER A 184 11.13 12.69 -25.54
N VAL A 185 11.59 12.34 -24.34
CA VAL A 185 11.61 10.95 -23.86
C VAL A 185 10.19 10.46 -23.58
N ILE A 186 9.36 11.22 -22.86
CA ILE A 186 8.02 10.77 -22.47
C ILE A 186 7.04 10.72 -23.65
N ALA A 187 7.20 11.59 -24.66
CA ALA A 187 6.40 11.53 -25.88
C ALA A 187 6.48 10.17 -26.58
N SER A 188 7.63 9.49 -26.48
CA SER A 188 7.82 8.15 -27.04
C SER A 188 7.18 7.03 -26.21
N VAL A 189 6.87 7.27 -24.94
CA VAL A 189 6.13 6.33 -24.07
C VAL A 189 4.63 6.41 -24.35
N THR A 190 4.11 7.61 -24.56
CA THR A 190 2.68 7.84 -24.86
C THR A 190 2.24 7.36 -26.26
N LEU A 191 3.19 7.11 -27.17
CA LEU A 191 2.92 6.71 -28.55
C LEU A 191 2.96 5.19 -28.79
N GLN A 192 3.27 4.36 -27.79
CA GLN A 192 3.19 2.90 -27.94
C GLN A 192 1.75 2.44 -27.61
N PRO A 193 0.97 1.94 -28.58
CA PRO A 193 -0.24 1.21 -28.27
C PRO A 193 0.14 -0.08 -27.57
N SER A 194 -0.58 -0.42 -26.51
CA SER A 194 -0.52 -1.74 -25.87
C SER A 194 -0.74 -2.81 -26.94
N THR A 195 0.30 -3.58 -27.26
CA THR A 195 0.21 -4.81 -28.07
C THR A 195 -0.23 -5.98 -27.22
#